data_AF-A0A9X3ENU5-F1
#
_entry.id   AF-A0A9X3ENU5-F1
#
_cell.length_a   1.000
_cell.length_b   1.000
_cell.length_c   1.000
_cell.angle_alpha   90.00
_cell.angle_beta   90.00
_cell.angle_gamma   90.00
#
_symmetry.space_group_name_H-M   'P 1'
#
loop_
_entity.id
_entity.type
_entity.pdbx_description
1 polymer ?
#
loop_
_entity_poly.entity_id
_entity_poly.type
_entity_poly.pdbx_seq_one_letter_code
_entity_poly.pdbx_strand_id
1 'polypeptide(L)' 'MVPGDVLTIEVKAQRMGRIGKFSGETRVGDQVKSSGVFTAIIDPKRSDAGGAA' A
#
# COMPACT_ATOMS: atom_id res chain seq x y z
N MET A 1 8.20 17.06 -3.90
CA MET A 1 9.02 16.25 -2.97
C MET A 1 10.45 16.47 -3.36
N VAL A 2 11.33 16.66 -2.39
CA VAL A 2 12.77 16.84 -2.58
C VAL A 2 13.54 15.93 -1.62
N PRO A 3 14.82 15.60 -1.90
CA PRO A 3 15.66 14.89 -0.95
C PRO A 3 15.68 15.60 0.41
N GLY A 4 15.47 14.84 1.48
CA GLY A 4 15.33 15.36 2.85
C GLY A 4 13.89 15.49 3.33
N ASP A 5 12.89 15.51 2.44
CA ASP A 5 11.48 15.41 2.83
C ASP A 5 11.20 14.05 3.48
N VAL A 6 10.57 14.06 4.65
CA VAL A 6 9.99 12.85 5.25
C VAL A 6 8.59 12.66 4.70
N LEU A 7 8.40 11.55 3.99
CA LEU A 7 7.15 11.20 3.33
C LEU A 7 6.28 10.34 4.24
N THR A 8 5.10 10.85 4.58
CA THR A 8 4.03 10.07 5.19
C THR A 8 3.16 9.51 4.09
N ILE A 9 3.01 8.19 4.03
CA ILE A 9 2.13 7.51 3.06
C ILE A 9 1.01 6.85 3.85
N GLU A 10 -0.22 7.30 3.62
CA GLU A 10 -1.41 6.71 4.22
C GLU A 10 -2.21 5.98 3.15
N VAL A 11 -2.52 4.72 3.40
CA VAL A 11 -3.30 3.87 2.48
C VAL A 11 -4.55 3.37 3.20
N LYS A 12 -5.70 3.54 2.56
CA LYS A 12 -7.00 3.04 3.03
C LYS A 12 -7.50 1.95 2.09
N ALA A 13 -7.86 0.81 2.66
CA ALA A 13 -8.54 -0.24 1.92
C ALA A 13 -9.97 0.18 1.59
N GLN A 14 -10.32 0.14 0.31
CA GLN A 14 -11.67 0.46 -0.19
C GLN A 14 -12.48 -0.82 -0.44
N ARG A 15 -11.81 -1.85 -0.96
CA ARG A 15 -12.38 -3.19 -1.15
C ARG A 15 -11.29 -4.23 -0.96
N MET A 16 -11.59 -5.28 -0.20
CA MET A 16 -10.68 -6.40 0.03
C MET A 16 -11.15 -7.66 -0.70
N GLY A 17 -10.18 -8.45 -1.14
CA GLY A 17 -10.35 -9.71 -1.90
C GLY A 17 -9.03 -10.11 -2.54
N ARG A 18 -9.02 -11.13 -3.41
CA ARG A 18 -7.82 -11.50 -4.18
C ARG A 18 -7.26 -10.31 -4.98
N ILE A 19 -8.15 -9.48 -5.50
CA ILE A 19 -7.80 -8.15 -6.04
C ILE A 19 -8.33 -7.13 -5.05
N GLY A 20 -7.42 -6.45 -4.35
CA GLY A 20 -7.74 -5.34 -3.45
C GLY A 20 -7.80 -4.01 -4.20
N LYS A 21 -8.65 -3.09 -3.74
CA LYS A 21 -8.69 -1.69 -4.17
C LYS A 21 -8.34 -0.78 -3.00
N PHE A 22 -7.46 0.17 -3.26
CA PHE A 22 -6.90 1.06 -2.24
C PHE A 22 -6.92 2.50 -2.71
N SER A 23 -7.10 3.42 -1.77
CA SER A 23 -6.85 4.85 -1.96
C SER A 23 -5.66 5.23 -1.09
N GLY A 24 -4.69 5.95 -1.66
CA GLY A 24 -3.52 6.41 -0.94
C GLY A 24 -3.33 7.92 -1.05
N GLU A 25 -2.73 8.51 -0.03
CA GLU A 25 -2.24 9.88 -0.03
C GLU A 25 -0.80 9.90 0.46
N THR A 26 0.00 10.80 -0.12
CA THR A 26 1.34 11.11 0.37
C THR A 26 1.35 12.53 0.93
N ARG A 27 1.93 12.72 2.11
CA ARG A 27 2.08 14.01 2.77
C ARG A 27 3.55 14.28 3.12
N VAL A 28 3.91 15.55 3.20
CA VAL A 28 5.16 16.02 3.81
C VAL A 28 4.76 17.00 4.91
N GLY A 29 4.99 16.62 6.17
CA GLY A 29 4.30 17.24 7.30
C GLY A 29 2.78 17.10 7.13
N ASP A 30 2.04 18.19 7.30
CA ASP A 30 0.58 18.21 7.19
C ASP A 30 0.06 18.45 5.77
N GLN A 31 0.95 18.69 4.80
CA GLN A 31 0.54 19.01 3.43
C GLN A 31 0.47 17.76 2.55
N VAL A 32 -0.72 17.49 1.99
CA VAL A 32 -0.90 16.48 0.94
C VAL A 32 -0.16 16.92 -0.33
N LYS A 33 0.73 16.05 -0.83
CA LYS A 33 1.52 16.27 -2.05
C LYS A 33 1.00 15.47 -3.24
N SER A 34 0.36 14.34 -2.99
CA SER A 34 -0.21 13.48 -4.03
C SER A 34 -1.28 12.57 -3.44
N SER A 35 -2.23 12.16 -4.27
CA SER A 35 -3.28 11.20 -3.95
C SER A 35 -3.51 10.29 -5.14
N GLY A 36 -3.86 9.03 -4.89
CA GLY A 36 -4.11 8.07 -5.96
C GLY A 36 -5.00 6.93 -5.53
N VAL A 37 -5.57 6.25 -6.52
CA VAL A 37 -6.31 5.00 -6.34
C VAL A 37 -5.58 3.94 -7.13
N PHE A 38 -5.35 2.79 -6.51
CA PHE A 38 -4.67 1.67 -7.15
C PHE A 38 -5.30 0.35 -6.75
N THR A 39 -5.04 -0.68 -7.56
CA THR A 39 -5.43 -2.05 -7.30
C THR A 39 -4.18 -2.90 -7.11
N ALA A 40 -4.28 -3.94 -6.28
CA ALA A 40 -3.20 -4.89 -6.07
C ALA A 40 -3.74 -6.31 -6.03
N ILE A 41 -2.95 -7.27 -6.54
CA ILE A 41 -3.22 -8.70 -6.37
C ILE A 41 -2.59 -9.13 -5.05
N ILE A 42 -3.39 -9.71 -4.17
CA ILE A 42 -2.96 -10.22 -2.88
C ILE A 42 -2.91 -11.74 -3.01
N ASP A 43 -1.72 -12.25 -3.29
CA ASP A 43 -1.47 -13.68 -3.26
C ASP A 43 -0.89 -14.09 -1.89
N PRO A 44 -1.27 -15.25 -1.35
CA PRO A 44 -0.65 -15.77 -0.15
C PRO A 44 0.84 -15.97 -0.40
N LYS A 45 1.67 -15.59 0.58
CA LYS A 45 3.11 -15.84 0.51
C LYS A 45 3.31 -17.35 0.38
N ARG A 46 4.03 -17.78 -0.67
CA ARG A 46 4.42 -19.19 -0.79
C ARG A 46 5.25 -19.54 0.45
N SER A 47 4.84 -20.59 1.14
CA SER A 47 5.68 -21.24 2.14
C SER A 47 6.81 -21.93 1.38
N ASP A 48 8.02 -21.41 1.46
CA ASP A 48 9.21 -22.14 0.98
C ASP A 48 9.66 -23.22 1.98
N ALA A 49 8.85 -23.50 3.01
CA ALA A 49 8.96 -24.74 3.74
C ALA A 49 8.12 -25.81 3.05
N GLY A 50 8.73 -26.95 2.75
CA GLY A 50 8.05 -28.24 2.79
C GLY A 50 7.45 -28.44 4.19
N GLY A 51 6.35 -27.76 4.46
CA GLY A 51 5.53 -27.95 5.63
C GLY A 51 4.68 -29.19 5.38
N ALA A 52 5.18 -30.32 5.86
CA ALA A 52 4.37 -31.51 6.07
C ALA A 52 3.21 -31.17 7.02
N ALA A 53 1.98 -31.33 6.54
CA ALA A 53 0.87 -32.06 7.16
C ALA A 53 -0.38 -31.90 6.28
#